data_AF-A0AAN4PZJ6-F1
#
_entry.id   AF-A0AAN4PZJ6-F1
#
_cell.length_a   1.000
_cell.length_b   1.000
_cell.length_c   1.000
_cell.angle_alpha   90.00
_cell.angle_beta   90.00
_cell.angle_gamma   90.00
#
_symmetry.space_group_name_H-M   'P 1'
#
loop_
_entity.id
_entity.type
_entity.pdbx_description
1 polymer ?
#
loop_
_entity_poly.entity_id
_entity_poly.type
_entity_poly.pdbx_seq_one_letter_code
_entity_poly.pdbx_strand_id
1 'polypeptide(L)'
;MEDTSEALPYWKQDQYSHYAKDANHVYYYHTKIEGATPALFTVFFPFGTDDNWRNYEFSKNDGEVFVGGKSIGKIDMNHFTPLKPVSCPEHGLKACTYVPDMDSFFTAGNWGSGILGKAGSDLIFLREHGADYFQGMASPDMFMFATTKKIYVYTHETFYELAAGTLSSTRVLVPMDVDYYENNK
;
A
#
# COMPACT_ATOMS: atom_id res chain seq x y z
N MET A 1 17.38 1.52 -36.82
CA MET A 1 16.85 2.07 -35.56
C MET A 1 16.42 0.87 -34.77
N GLU A 2 17.21 0.47 -33.78
CA GLU A 2 16.79 -0.57 -32.83
C GLU A 2 15.66 0.02 -31.99
N ASP A 3 14.47 -0.55 -32.14
CA ASP A 3 13.33 -0.26 -31.28
C ASP A 3 13.60 -0.93 -29.93
N THR A 4 14.27 -0.21 -29.02
CA THR A 4 14.52 -0.66 -27.64
C THR A 4 13.33 -0.34 -26.75
N SER A 5 12.11 -0.66 -27.18
CA SER A 5 10.98 -0.78 -26.26
C SER A 5 11.19 -2.08 -25.49
N GLU A 6 11.80 -1.98 -24.31
CA GLU A 6 11.97 -3.09 -23.39
C GLU A 6 10.60 -3.74 -23.12
N ALA A 7 10.50 -5.05 -23.34
CA ALA A 7 9.24 -5.76 -23.15
C ALA A 7 8.78 -5.62 -21.68
N LEU A 8 7.48 -5.37 -21.47
CA LEU A 8 6.93 -5.27 -20.12
C LEU A 8 7.24 -6.56 -19.34
N PRO A 9 7.66 -6.47 -18.06
CA PRO A 9 7.81 -7.62 -17.19
C PRO A 9 6.54 -8.50 -17.17
N TYR A 10 6.72 -9.81 -17.01
CA TYR A 10 5.62 -10.79 -17.09
C TYR A 10 4.46 -10.43 -16.15
N TRP A 11 4.76 -9.98 -14.92
CA TRP A 11 3.74 -9.65 -13.91
C TRP A 11 2.86 -8.47 -14.33
N LYS A 12 3.37 -7.52 -15.13
CA LYS A 12 2.55 -6.44 -15.68
C LYS A 12 1.58 -6.95 -16.73
N GLN A 13 2.05 -7.89 -17.57
CA GLN A 13 1.21 -8.54 -18.57
C GLN A 13 0.12 -9.39 -17.89
N ASP A 14 0.48 -10.07 -16.81
CA ASP A 14 -0.44 -10.84 -15.96
C ASP A 14 -1.54 -9.92 -15.36
N GLN A 15 -1.16 -8.79 -14.76
CA GLN A 15 -2.12 -7.80 -14.24
C GLN A 15 -3.08 -7.30 -15.33
N TYR A 16 -2.60 -7.02 -16.55
CA TYR A 16 -3.49 -6.64 -17.65
C TYR A 16 -4.55 -7.71 -17.95
N SER A 17 -4.20 -8.99 -17.80
CA SER A 17 -5.12 -10.12 -18.06
C SER A 17 -6.23 -10.24 -17.00
N HIS A 18 -6.04 -9.64 -15.83
CA HIS A 18 -7.06 -9.59 -14.77
C HIS A 18 -8.17 -8.59 -15.06
N TYR A 19 -8.00 -7.71 -16.05
CA TYR A 19 -9.02 -6.73 -16.43
C TYR A 19 -9.72 -7.11 -17.72
N ALA A 20 -11.03 -6.91 -17.74
CA ALA A 20 -11.86 -7.06 -18.95
C ALA A 20 -12.77 -5.85 -19.13
N LYS A 21 -13.16 -5.58 -20.37
CA LYS A 21 -14.11 -4.52 -20.72
C LYS A 21 -15.14 -5.05 -21.71
N ASP A 22 -16.39 -4.67 -21.53
CA ASP A 22 -17.42 -4.76 -22.56
C ASP A 22 -17.83 -3.35 -23.02
N ALA A 23 -18.92 -3.22 -23.79
CA ALA A 23 -19.39 -1.93 -24.28
C ALA A 23 -19.84 -0.95 -23.17
N ASN A 24 -20.19 -1.45 -21.99
CA ASN A 24 -20.83 -0.71 -20.91
C ASN A 24 -20.04 -0.76 -19.60
N HIS A 25 -19.25 -1.81 -19.37
CA HIS A 25 -18.68 -2.11 -18.06
C HIS A 25 -17.20 -2.48 -18.13
N VAL A 26 -16.53 -2.25 -17.01
CA VAL A 26 -15.17 -2.73 -16.76
C VAL A 26 -15.21 -3.73 -15.61
N TYR A 27 -14.41 -4.78 -15.70
CA TYR A 27 -14.33 -5.85 -14.73
C TYR A 27 -12.89 -6.01 -14.26
N TYR A 28 -12.76 -6.33 -12.97
CA TYR A 28 -11.56 -6.89 -12.38
C TYR A 28 -11.87 -8.34 -11.99
N TYR A 29 -11.15 -9.28 -12.57
CA TYR A 29 -11.54 -10.68 -12.68
C TYR A 29 -13.00 -10.82 -13.15
N HIS A 30 -13.85 -11.41 -12.31
CA HIS A 30 -15.26 -11.64 -12.56
C HIS A 30 -16.17 -10.58 -11.91
N THR A 31 -15.59 -9.54 -11.30
CA THR A 31 -16.32 -8.51 -10.57
C THR A 31 -16.34 -7.21 -11.34
N LYS A 32 -17.52 -6.65 -11.54
CA LYS A 32 -17.69 -5.33 -12.15
C LYS A 32 -17.07 -4.25 -11.24
N ILE A 33 -16.27 -3.37 -11.82
CA ILE A 33 -15.74 -2.19 -11.13
C ILE A 33 -16.82 -1.10 -11.18
N GLU A 34 -17.46 -0.85 -10.04
CA GLU A 34 -18.50 0.17 -9.95
C GLU A 34 -17.94 1.58 -10.19
N GLY A 35 -18.66 2.37 -11.00
CA GLY A 35 -18.25 3.73 -11.38
C GLY A 35 -17.21 3.82 -12.51
N ALA A 36 -16.65 2.70 -12.97
CA ALA A 36 -15.72 2.68 -14.10
C ALA A 36 -16.46 2.64 -15.45
N THR A 37 -15.95 3.39 -16.42
CA THR A 37 -16.44 3.42 -17.80
C THR A 37 -15.37 2.89 -18.76
N PRO A 38 -15.73 2.07 -19.76
CA PRO A 38 -14.74 1.49 -20.67
C PRO A 38 -13.83 2.52 -21.37
N ALA A 39 -14.40 3.69 -21.70
CA ALA A 39 -13.74 4.77 -22.43
C ALA A 39 -12.65 5.51 -21.64
N LEU A 40 -12.79 5.61 -20.32
CA LEU A 40 -11.85 6.36 -19.47
C LEU A 40 -10.94 5.43 -18.63
N PHE A 41 -11.23 4.13 -18.63
CA PHE A 41 -10.50 3.17 -17.80
C PHE A 41 -9.11 2.85 -18.33
N THR A 42 -8.12 2.94 -17.45
CA THR A 42 -6.71 2.64 -17.75
C THR A 42 -6.05 1.88 -16.60
N VAL A 43 -5.29 0.84 -16.90
CA VAL A 43 -4.36 0.18 -15.95
C VAL A 43 -3.03 0.93 -15.98
N PHE A 44 -2.39 1.13 -14.83
CA PHE A 44 -1.13 1.87 -14.75
C PHE A 44 -0.22 1.30 -13.64
N PHE A 45 1.06 1.72 -13.62
CA PHE A 45 2.07 1.15 -12.71
C PHE A 45 2.85 2.27 -12.01
N PRO A 46 2.39 2.76 -10.84
CA PRO A 46 2.98 3.94 -10.19
C PRO A 46 4.38 3.72 -9.63
N PHE A 47 4.82 2.46 -9.45
CA PHE A 47 6.08 2.12 -8.79
C PHE A 47 7.12 1.45 -9.70
N GLY A 48 7.08 1.75 -11.00
CA GLY A 48 8.10 1.27 -11.94
C GLY A 48 7.96 -0.22 -12.26
N THR A 49 9.08 -0.94 -12.37
CA THR A 49 9.18 -2.34 -12.83
C THR A 49 9.53 -3.35 -11.74
N ASP A 50 9.63 -2.91 -10.49
CA ASP A 50 9.92 -3.77 -9.35
C ASP A 50 8.75 -4.76 -9.09
N ASP A 51 9.08 -6.05 -9.08
CA ASP A 51 8.14 -7.17 -8.90
C ASP A 51 7.56 -7.25 -7.47
N ASN A 52 8.12 -6.52 -6.51
CA ASN A 52 7.53 -6.33 -5.18
C ASN A 52 6.11 -5.73 -5.26
N TRP A 53 5.80 -4.99 -6.33
CA TRP A 53 4.50 -4.33 -6.52
C TRP A 53 3.47 -5.17 -7.26
N ARG A 54 3.82 -6.41 -7.66
CA ARG A 54 2.95 -7.26 -8.50
C ARG A 54 1.58 -7.58 -7.89
N ASN A 55 1.44 -7.49 -6.57
CA ASN A 55 0.17 -7.75 -5.89
C ASN A 55 -0.74 -6.50 -5.81
N TYR A 56 -0.23 -5.32 -6.15
CA TYR A 56 -0.99 -4.07 -6.13
C TYR A 56 -1.37 -3.68 -7.55
N GLU A 57 -2.61 -4.01 -7.92
CA GLU A 57 -3.09 -3.78 -9.28
C GLU A 57 -3.80 -2.44 -9.38
N PHE A 58 -3.15 -1.47 -10.01
CA PHE A 58 -3.68 -0.13 -10.14
C PHE A 58 -4.44 0.09 -11.43
N SER A 59 -5.62 0.67 -11.29
CA SER A 59 -6.36 1.22 -12.42
C SER A 59 -6.97 2.56 -12.07
N LYS A 60 -7.35 3.33 -13.10
CA LYS A 60 -7.97 4.64 -12.94
C LYS A 60 -9.12 4.84 -13.92
N ASN A 61 -10.10 5.63 -13.50
CA ASN A 61 -11.20 6.09 -14.34
C ASN A 61 -11.60 7.51 -13.91
N ASP A 62 -11.47 8.50 -14.80
CA ASP A 62 -11.82 9.90 -14.50
C ASP A 62 -11.15 10.47 -13.23
N GLY A 63 -9.87 10.14 -13.04
CA GLY A 63 -9.06 10.56 -11.90
C GLY A 63 -9.33 9.80 -10.59
N GLU A 64 -10.39 8.99 -10.53
CA GLU A 64 -10.59 8.01 -9.46
C GLU A 64 -9.59 6.88 -9.63
N VAL A 65 -8.89 6.51 -8.54
CA VAL A 65 -7.94 5.40 -8.52
C VAL A 65 -8.60 4.18 -7.88
N PHE A 66 -8.28 3.01 -8.42
CA PHE A 66 -8.73 1.72 -7.94
C PHE A 66 -7.52 0.82 -7.71
N VAL A 67 -7.58 0.00 -6.65
CA VAL A 67 -6.59 -1.03 -6.35
C VAL A 67 -7.32 -2.35 -6.19
N GLY A 68 -6.98 -3.31 -7.06
CA GLY A 68 -7.68 -4.60 -7.12
C GLY A 68 -9.19 -4.43 -7.33
N GLY A 69 -9.57 -3.50 -8.20
CA GLY A 69 -10.96 -3.17 -8.54
C GLY A 69 -11.73 -2.35 -7.49
N LYS A 70 -11.14 -2.06 -6.32
CA LYS A 70 -11.78 -1.24 -5.27
C LYS A 70 -11.32 0.21 -5.36
N SER A 71 -12.25 1.15 -5.41
CA SER A 71 -11.95 2.59 -5.40
C SER A 71 -11.23 2.98 -4.10
N ILE A 72 -10.23 3.84 -4.26
CA ILE A 72 -9.47 4.49 -3.18
C ILE A 72 -9.56 6.02 -3.29
N GLY A 73 -10.51 6.55 -4.03
CA GLY A 73 -10.67 7.99 -4.20
C GLY A 73 -9.74 8.60 -5.25
N LYS A 74 -9.82 9.92 -5.34
CA LYS A 74 -8.97 10.76 -6.19
C LYS A 74 -7.65 11.05 -5.50
N ILE A 75 -6.75 10.08 -5.54
CA ILE A 75 -5.38 10.18 -5.02
C ILE A 75 -4.39 10.35 -6.18
N ASP A 76 -3.43 11.27 -6.01
CA ASP A 76 -2.30 11.36 -6.92
C ASP A 76 -1.21 10.36 -6.51
N MET A 77 -1.24 9.19 -7.15
CA MET A 77 -0.29 8.12 -6.89
C MET A 77 1.16 8.47 -7.25
N ASN A 78 1.42 9.51 -8.05
CA ASN A 78 2.78 9.98 -8.30
C ASN A 78 3.39 10.67 -7.07
N HIS A 79 2.55 11.12 -6.14
CA HIS A 79 2.96 11.75 -4.88
C HIS A 79 2.75 10.84 -3.66
N PHE A 80 2.30 9.60 -3.87
CA PHE A 80 2.27 8.60 -2.81
C PHE A 80 3.70 8.10 -2.57
N THR A 81 4.20 8.29 -1.36
CA THR A 81 5.54 7.86 -0.95
C THR A 81 5.41 6.72 0.05
N PRO A 82 5.73 5.46 -0.33
CA PRO A 82 5.77 4.35 0.60
C PRO A 82 6.77 4.60 1.72
N LEU A 83 6.38 4.30 2.96
CA LEU A 83 7.29 4.33 4.09
C LEU A 83 8.24 3.14 4.01
N LYS A 84 9.52 3.41 4.26
CA LYS A 84 10.52 2.35 4.38
C LYS A 84 10.57 1.86 5.83
N PRO A 85 10.63 0.54 6.08
CA PRO A 85 10.79 0.02 7.41
C PRO A 85 12.17 0.39 7.96
N VAL A 86 12.23 0.67 9.26
CA VAL A 86 13.48 0.85 10.00
C VAL A 86 13.65 -0.29 11.00
N SER A 87 14.87 -0.84 11.12
CA SER A 87 15.15 -1.90 12.10
C SER A 87 15.07 -1.37 13.52
N CYS A 88 15.73 -0.25 13.79
CA CYS A 88 15.84 0.33 15.12
C CYS A 88 15.04 1.65 15.15
N PRO A 89 13.83 1.66 15.73
CA PRO A 89 12.97 2.85 15.73
C PRO A 89 13.46 3.98 16.63
N GLU A 90 14.36 3.69 17.58
CA GLU A 90 14.87 4.67 18.55
C GLU A 90 13.73 5.40 19.29
N HIS A 91 13.86 6.71 19.54
CA HIS A 91 12.84 7.55 20.20
C HIS A 91 12.33 6.98 21.54
N GLY A 92 13.24 6.39 22.32
CA GLY A 92 12.95 5.81 23.64
C GLY A 92 12.71 4.29 23.61
N LEU A 93 12.57 3.69 22.43
CA LEU A 93 12.55 2.24 22.27
C LEU A 93 13.98 1.66 22.29
N LYS A 94 14.16 0.55 23.00
CA LYS A 94 15.44 -0.17 23.10
C LYS A 94 15.51 -1.34 22.13
N ALA A 95 14.38 -1.97 21.84
CA ALA A 95 14.32 -3.11 20.93
C ALA A 95 14.37 -2.67 19.46
N CYS A 96 15.20 -3.38 18.68
CA CYS A 96 15.16 -3.35 17.22
C CYS A 96 14.38 -4.57 16.67
N THR A 97 13.81 -4.39 15.48
CA THR A 97 13.13 -5.40 14.68
C THR A 97 14.07 -6.06 13.67
N TYR A 98 13.63 -7.19 13.11
CA TYR A 98 14.39 -8.00 12.15
C TYR A 98 14.05 -7.70 10.68
N VAL A 99 13.27 -6.65 10.40
CA VAL A 99 12.83 -6.29 9.04
C VAL A 99 13.59 -5.03 8.59
N PRO A 100 14.79 -5.19 7.99
CA PRO A 100 15.70 -4.06 7.81
C PRO A 100 15.41 -3.19 6.60
N ASP A 101 14.65 -3.71 5.63
CA ASP A 101 14.43 -3.07 4.35
C ASP A 101 13.11 -3.51 3.72
N MET A 102 12.79 -2.87 2.60
CA MET A 102 11.58 -3.11 1.82
C MET A 102 11.52 -4.52 1.26
N ASP A 103 12.65 -5.08 0.79
CA ASP A 103 12.68 -6.41 0.18
C ASP A 103 12.34 -7.49 1.22
N SER A 104 12.91 -7.38 2.42
CA SER A 104 12.60 -8.24 3.56
C SER A 104 11.14 -8.08 3.98
N PHE A 105 10.62 -6.86 3.95
CA PHE A 105 9.23 -6.56 4.29
C PHE A 105 8.24 -7.20 3.31
N PHE A 106 8.49 -7.11 2.00
CA PHE A 106 7.68 -7.76 0.98
C PHE A 106 7.81 -9.29 1.02
N THR A 107 9.03 -9.81 1.20
CA THR A 107 9.28 -11.26 1.31
C THR A 107 8.54 -11.90 2.50
N ALA A 108 8.38 -11.16 3.60
CA ALA A 108 7.60 -11.58 4.76
C ALA A 108 6.07 -11.53 4.54
N GLY A 109 5.59 -11.16 3.34
CA GLY A 109 4.17 -11.03 3.04
C GLY A 109 3.51 -9.78 3.66
N ASN A 110 4.34 -8.81 4.09
CA ASN A 110 3.97 -7.48 4.53
C ASN A 110 2.66 -7.39 5.36
N TRP A 111 2.49 -8.34 6.29
CA TRP A 111 1.39 -8.46 7.26
C TRP A 111 -0.01 -8.27 6.67
N GLY A 112 -0.30 -9.06 5.64
CA GLY A 112 -1.59 -9.03 4.95
C GLY A 112 -1.58 -8.12 3.73
N SER A 113 -0.43 -8.09 3.04
CA SER A 113 -0.28 -7.44 1.75
C SER A 113 -0.61 -5.95 1.73
N GLY A 114 -0.24 -5.23 2.80
CA GLY A 114 -0.35 -3.79 2.83
C GLY A 114 0.95 -3.05 3.07
N ILE A 115 0.96 -1.78 2.71
CA ILE A 115 2.09 -0.88 2.89
C ILE A 115 1.60 0.49 3.34
N LEU A 116 2.28 1.05 4.36
CA LEU A 116 2.04 2.41 4.78
C LEU A 116 2.77 3.37 3.84
N GLY A 117 2.14 4.48 3.51
CA GLY A 117 2.76 5.55 2.74
C GLY A 117 2.07 6.88 2.96
N LYS A 118 2.77 7.94 2.60
CA LYS A 118 2.29 9.32 2.72
C LYS A 118 1.70 9.80 1.39
N ALA A 119 0.57 10.49 1.45
CA ALA A 119 0.05 11.31 0.36
C ALA A 119 -0.46 12.65 0.91
N GLY A 120 0.24 13.73 0.57
CA GLY A 120 -0.07 15.05 1.14
C GLY A 120 0.08 15.07 2.67
N SER A 121 -0.99 15.44 3.37
CA SER A 121 -1.06 15.45 4.84
C SER A 121 -1.44 14.10 5.46
N ASP A 122 -1.81 13.12 4.63
CA ASP A 122 -2.46 11.91 5.09
C ASP A 122 -1.49 10.73 5.04
N LEU A 123 -1.63 9.85 6.02
CA LEU A 123 -1.03 8.53 6.00
C LEU A 123 -2.06 7.55 5.45
N ILE A 124 -1.62 6.67 4.57
CA ILE A 124 -2.47 5.71 3.88
C ILE A 124 -1.88 4.32 4.07
N PHE A 125 -2.72 3.36 4.45
CA PHE A 125 -2.39 1.95 4.38
C PHE A 125 -2.97 1.37 3.10
N LEU A 126 -2.13 1.28 2.08
CA LEU A 126 -2.43 0.72 0.77
C LEU A 126 -2.44 -0.81 0.86
N ARG A 127 -3.39 -1.49 0.21
CA ARG A 127 -3.57 -2.95 0.21
C ARG A 127 -3.84 -3.45 -1.20
N GLU A 128 -3.80 -4.77 -1.40
CA GLU A 128 -4.14 -5.41 -2.69
C GLU A 128 -5.56 -5.06 -3.16
N HIS A 129 -6.50 -4.87 -2.23
CA HIS A 129 -7.90 -4.54 -2.53
C HIS A 129 -8.36 -3.29 -1.76
N GLY A 130 -7.74 -2.15 -2.07
CA GLY A 130 -8.12 -0.83 -1.60
C GLY A 130 -7.14 -0.23 -0.60
N ALA A 131 -7.61 0.71 0.22
CA ALA A 131 -6.76 1.43 1.18
C ALA A 131 -7.53 1.80 2.44
N ASP A 132 -6.82 2.06 3.53
CA ASP A 132 -7.33 2.74 4.72
C ASP A 132 -6.63 4.10 4.87
N TYR A 133 -7.36 5.13 5.29
CA TYR A 133 -6.89 6.52 5.36
C TYR A 133 -6.80 7.00 6.80
N PHE A 134 -5.69 7.63 7.14
CA PHE A 134 -5.46 8.27 8.43
C PHE A 134 -5.20 9.76 8.19
N GLN A 135 -6.28 10.54 8.26
CA GLN A 135 -6.28 11.96 7.93
C GLN A 135 -5.34 12.74 8.84
N GLY A 136 -4.49 13.57 8.25
CA GLY A 136 -3.54 14.43 8.97
C GLY A 136 -2.41 13.68 9.69
N MET A 137 -2.31 12.35 9.54
CA MET A 137 -1.33 11.54 10.26
C MET A 137 0.04 11.47 9.58
N ALA A 138 0.26 12.17 8.47
CA ALA A 138 1.61 12.26 7.90
C ALA A 138 2.41 13.39 8.56
N SER A 139 3.58 13.06 9.10
CA SER A 139 4.57 14.02 9.59
C SER A 139 5.87 13.93 8.75
N PRO A 140 6.74 14.96 8.78
CA PRO A 140 8.02 14.92 8.03
C PRO A 140 9.01 13.87 8.54
N ASP A 141 8.94 13.54 9.83
CA ASP A 141 9.81 12.62 10.55
C ASP A 141 9.23 11.20 10.68
N MET A 142 8.09 10.94 10.03
CA MET A 142 7.42 9.66 10.17
C MET A 142 8.21 8.50 9.55
N PHE A 143 8.14 7.34 10.18
CA PHE A 143 8.70 6.10 9.67
C PHE A 143 7.86 4.92 10.14
N MET A 144 8.00 3.78 9.47
CA MET A 144 7.38 2.54 9.89
C MET A 144 8.43 1.53 10.35
N PHE A 145 7.99 0.56 11.14
CA PHE A 145 8.75 -0.63 11.48
C PHE A 145 7.77 -1.77 11.75
N ALA A 146 8.24 -3.01 11.67
CA ALA A 146 7.39 -4.17 11.84
C ALA A 146 8.10 -5.27 12.61
N THR A 147 7.38 -5.91 13.52
CA THR A 147 7.79 -7.19 14.12
C THR A 147 7.21 -8.33 13.32
N THR A 148 7.52 -9.58 13.69
CA THR A 148 6.90 -10.76 13.07
C THR A 148 5.36 -10.78 13.14
N LYS A 149 4.74 -9.94 13.99
CA LYS A 149 3.29 -9.95 14.23
C LYS A 149 2.56 -8.65 13.91
N LYS A 150 3.25 -7.50 13.99
CA LYS A 150 2.61 -6.19 14.04
C LYS A 150 3.36 -5.18 13.18
N ILE A 151 2.61 -4.27 12.56
CA ILE A 151 3.14 -3.07 11.91
C ILE A 151 2.94 -1.89 12.85
N TYR A 152 3.98 -1.06 12.95
CA TYR A 152 3.96 0.18 13.71
C TYR A 152 4.35 1.37 12.84
N VAL A 153 3.92 2.55 13.26
CA VAL A 153 4.29 3.82 12.65
C VAL A 153 4.60 4.83 13.76
N TYR A 154 5.71 5.53 13.59
CA TYR A 154 5.99 6.73 14.36
C TYR A 154 5.56 7.93 13.54
N THR A 155 4.75 8.82 14.11
CA THR A 155 4.32 10.07 13.48
C THR A 155 3.85 11.05 14.57
N HIS A 156 4.06 12.35 14.35
CA HIS A 156 3.71 13.39 15.33
C HIS A 156 4.21 13.06 16.75
N GLU A 157 5.49 12.69 16.85
CA GLU A 157 6.16 12.36 18.11
C GLU A 157 5.56 11.18 18.89
N THR A 158 4.72 10.37 18.24
CA THR A 158 3.97 9.30 18.89
C THR A 158 4.07 8.00 18.10
N PHE A 159 4.21 6.88 18.82
CA PHE A 159 4.14 5.55 18.24
C PHE A 159 2.72 5.00 18.20
N TYR A 160 2.34 4.44 17.05
CA TYR A 160 1.07 3.78 16.82
C TYR A 160 1.27 2.36 16.31
N GLU A 161 0.36 1.47 16.70
CA GLU A 161 0.17 0.16 16.07
C GLU A 161 -0.91 0.26 14.99
N LEU A 162 -0.66 -0.37 13.85
CA LEU A 162 -1.68 -0.60 12.82
C LEU A 162 -2.52 -1.83 13.20
N ALA A 163 -3.61 -1.60 13.92
CA ALA A 163 -4.47 -2.65 14.45
C ALA A 163 -5.67 -2.95 13.52
N ALA A 164 -6.30 -4.11 13.73
CA ALA A 164 -7.57 -4.42 13.10
C ALA A 164 -8.67 -3.48 13.61
N GLY A 165 -9.46 -2.91 12.69
CA GLY A 165 -10.63 -2.11 13.03
C GLY A 165 -11.84 -2.96 13.47
N THR A 166 -12.93 -2.28 13.83
CA THR A 166 -14.20 -2.93 14.21
C THR A 166 -14.80 -3.74 13.06
N LEU A 167 -14.63 -3.26 11.83
CA LEU A 167 -14.84 -4.06 10.63
C LEU A 167 -13.55 -4.83 10.34
N SER A 168 -13.64 -6.16 10.27
CA SER A 168 -12.48 -7.06 10.11
C SER A 168 -11.59 -6.71 8.91
N SER A 169 -12.18 -6.07 7.89
CA SER A 169 -11.51 -5.63 6.67
C SER A 169 -10.97 -4.19 6.74
N THR A 170 -10.89 -3.55 7.91
CA THR A 170 -10.36 -2.19 8.07
C THR A 170 -9.17 -2.19 9.03
N ARG A 171 -8.34 -1.14 8.91
CA ARG A 171 -7.25 -0.89 9.85
C ARG A 171 -7.44 0.45 10.54
N VAL A 172 -6.96 0.51 11.78
CA VAL A 172 -6.97 1.71 12.62
C VAL A 172 -5.59 1.89 13.22
N LEU A 173 -5.22 3.14 13.51
CA LEU A 173 -4.05 3.44 14.32
C LEU A 173 -4.48 3.53 15.79
N VAL A 174 -3.85 2.74 16.63
CA VAL A 174 -4.04 2.79 18.08
C VAL A 174 -2.70 3.12 18.74
N PRO A 175 -2.68 3.79 19.91
CA PRO A 175 -1.45 4.01 20.65
C PRO A 175 -0.69 2.69 20.84
N MET A 176 0.61 2.71 20.55
CA MET A 176 1.46 1.53 20.69
C MET A 176 1.59 1.13 22.17
N ASP A 177 1.42 -0.16 22.45
CA ASP A 177 1.81 -0.75 23.72
C ASP A 177 3.33 -0.99 23.73
N VAL A 178 4.06 -0.04 24.34
CA VAL A 178 5.53 -0.05 24.39
C VAL A 178 6.05 -1.24 25.18
N ASP A 179 5.44 -1.56 26.32
CA ASP A 179 5.86 -2.68 27.15
C ASP A 179 5.66 -4.01 26.41
N TYR A 180 4.54 -4.16 25.69
CA TYR A 180 4.33 -5.32 24.85
C TYR A 180 5.43 -5.45 23.78
N TYR A 181 5.71 -4.36 23.05
CA TYR A 181 6.72 -4.36 21.99
C TYR A 181 8.11 -4.74 22.49
N GLU A 182 8.57 -4.10 23.57
CA GLU A 182 9.90 -4.34 24.14
C GLU A 182 10.10 -5.80 24.58
N ASN A 183 9.01 -6.50 24.90
CA ASN A 183 9.04 -7.88 25.37
C ASN A 183 8.66 -8.93 24.30
N ASN A 184 8.18 -8.55 23.10
CA ASN A 184 7.56 -9.50 22.14
C ASN A 184 7.94 -9.29 20.64
N LYS A 185 9.19 -8.93 20.34
CA LYS A 185 9.67 -8.74 18.96
C LYS A 185 9.58 -9.99 18.06
#